data_AF-A0A7C7FUQ9-F1
#
_entry.id   AF-A0A7C7FUQ9-F1
#
_cell.length_a   1.000
_cell.length_b   1.000
_cell.length_c   1.000
_cell.angle_alpha   90.00
_cell.angle_beta   90.00
_cell.angle_gamma   90.00
#
_symmetry.space_group_name_H-M   'P 1'
#
loop_
_entity.id
_entity.type
_entity.pdbx_description
1 polymer ?
#
loop_
_entity_poly.entity_id
_entity_poly.type
_entity_poly.pdbx_seq_one_letter_code
_entity_poly.pdbx_strand_id
1 'polypeptide(L)' 'MALVSSASQIEIEKILNIENIAHYFSFKIGNEDVLAHKPHPMPYLKALKQS' A
#
# COMPACT_ATOMS: atom_id res chain seq x y z
N MET A 1 10.33 -1.04 -4.97
CA MET A 1 9.89 -0.13 -3.88
C MET A 1 8.52 -0.59 -3.39
N ALA A 2 8.13 -0.31 -2.14
CA ALA A 2 6.81 -0.68 -1.62
C ALA A 2 5.96 0.55 -1.38
N LEU A 3 4.64 0.44 -1.60
CA LEU A 3 3.68 1.47 -1.23
C LEU A 3 2.90 1.02 0.01
N VAL A 4 2.85 1.87 1.03
CA VAL A 4 1.95 1.70 2.17
C VAL A 4 1.02 2.90 2.20
N SER A 5 -0.29 2.70 2.12
CA SER A 5 -1.30 3.77 2.10
C SER A 5 -2.47 3.42 3.02
N SER A 6 -3.14 4.45 3.56
CA SER A 6 -4.40 4.29 4.31
C SER A 6 -5.63 4.30 3.39
N ALA A 7 -5.43 4.48 2.08
CA ALA A 7 -6.49 4.43 1.07
C ALA A 7 -6.90 3.00 0.72
N SER A 8 -8.08 2.85 0.14
CA SER A 8 -8.55 1.55 -0.38
C SER A 8 -7.68 1.06 -1.53
N GLN A 9 -7.61 -0.25 -1.75
CA GLN A 9 -6.92 -0.83 -2.91
C GLN A 9 -7.43 -0.27 -4.24
N ILE A 10 -8.75 -0.09 -4.37
CA ILE A 10 -9.38 0.46 -5.58
C ILE A 10 -8.88 1.87 -5.88
N GLU A 11 -8.80 2.72 -4.84
CA GLU A 11 -8.33 4.09 -4.98
C GLU A 11 -6.83 4.16 -5.30
N ILE A 12 -6.04 3.33 -4.63
CA ILE A 12 -4.60 3.20 -4.90
C ILE A 12 -4.39 2.82 -6.36
N GLU A 13 -5.06 1.78 -6.86
CA GLU A 13 -4.88 1.31 -8.24
C GLU A 13 -5.32 2.35 -9.26
N LYS A 14 -6.45 3.02 -9.02
CA LYS A 14 -6.93 4.09 -9.89
C LYS A 14 -5.87 5.20 -10.04
N ILE A 15 -5.32 5.70 -8.93
CA ILE A 15 -4.35 6.80 -8.96
C ILE A 15 -3.04 6.35 -9.60
N LEU A 16 -2.49 5.20 -9.20
CA LEU A 16 -1.20 4.73 -9.73
C LEU A 16 -1.25 4.44 -11.23
N ASN A 17 -2.40 3.99 -11.75
CA ASN A 17 -2.59 3.74 -13.17
C ASN A 17 -2.76 5.05 -13.97
N ILE A 18 -3.51 6.03 -13.45
CA ILE A 18 -3.65 7.35 -14.09
C ILE A 18 -2.29 8.04 -14.21
N GLU A 19 -1.50 7.99 -13.16
CA GLU A 19 -0.16 8.59 -13.11
C GLU A 19 0.91 7.74 -13.83
N ASN A 20 0.55 6.53 -14.29
CA ASN A 20 1.45 5.56 -14.91
C ASN A 20 2.71 5.26 -14.06
N ILE A 21 2.57 5.20 -12.74
CA ILE A 21 3.67 4.94 -11.79
C ILE A 21 3.55 3.60 -11.06
N ALA A 22 2.51 2.81 -11.34
CA ALA A 22 2.28 1.51 -10.70
C ALA A 22 3.51 0.58 -10.77
N HIS A 23 4.25 0.62 -11.89
CA HIS A 23 5.42 -0.22 -12.15
C HIS A 23 6.63 0.05 -11.24
N TYR A 24 6.67 1.18 -10.53
CA TYR A 24 7.73 1.46 -9.55
C TYR A 24 7.54 0.66 -8.24
N PHE A 25 6.34 0.16 -7.99
CA PHE A 25 5.98 -0.50 -6.73
C PHE A 25 5.88 -2.02 -6.91
N SER A 26 6.73 -2.76 -6.22
CA SER A 26 6.79 -4.22 -6.23
C SER A 26 5.57 -4.84 -5.55
N PHE A 27 5.06 -4.19 -4.50
CA PHE A 27 3.81 -4.55 -3.82
C PHE A 27 3.19 -3.32 -3.15
N LYS A 28 1.91 -3.45 -2.81
CA LYS A 28 1.05 -2.39 -2.29
C LYS A 28 0.34 -2.89 -1.03
N ILE A 29 0.36 -2.10 0.03
CA ILE A 29 -0.43 -2.32 1.25
C ILE A 29 -1.44 -1.19 1.37
N GLY A 30 -2.72 -1.53 1.24
CA GLY A 30 -3.85 -0.62 1.36
C GLY A 30 -4.57 -0.74 2.72
N ASN A 31 -5.72 -0.10 2.82
CA ASN A 31 -6.53 -0.09 4.03
C ASN A 31 -7.03 -1.50 4.42
N GLU A 32 -7.42 -2.29 3.42
CA GLU A 32 -8.00 -3.63 3.59
C GLU A 32 -6.96 -4.68 3.99
N ASP A 33 -5.68 -4.37 3.85
CA ASP A 33 -4.59 -5.29 4.14
C ASP A 33 -4.28 -5.44 5.63
N VAL A 34 -4.83 -4.56 6.47
CA VAL A 34 -4.45 -4.44 7.87
C VAL A 34 -5.68 -4.25 8.74
N LEU A 35 -5.61 -4.79 9.96
CA LEU A 35 -6.67 -4.59 10.96
C LEU A 35 -6.46 -3.31 11.77
N ALA A 36 -5.22 -2.80 11.81
CA ALA A 36 -4.86 -1.58 12.50
C ALA A 36 -4.09 -0.65 11.57
N HIS A 37 -4.61 0.58 11.45
CA HIS A 37 -4.18 1.56 10.45
C HIS A 37 -3.11 2.51 10.99
N LYS A 38 -2.41 3.20 10.09
CA LYS A 38 -1.41 4.21 10.46
C LYS A 38 -2.00 5.24 11.44
N PRO A 39 -1.23 5.68 12.46
CA PRO A 39 0.20 5.47 12.65
C PRO A 39 0.58 4.15 13.34
N HIS A 40 -0.36 3.22 13.56
CA HIS A 40 -0.07 1.92 14.16
C HIS A 40 1.06 1.19 13.41
N PRO A 41 1.95 0.42 14.09
CA PRO A 41 3.11 -0.23 13.46
C PRO A 41 2.76 -1.32 12.44
N MET A 42 1.58 -1.92 12.54
CA MET A 42 1.16 -3.09 11.76
C MET A 42 1.34 -2.96 10.23
N PRO A 43 0.97 -1.86 9.54
CA PRO A 43 1.13 -1.74 8.10
C PRO A 43 2.60 -1.74 7.67
N TYR A 44 3.47 -1.12 8.46
CA TYR A 44 4.91 -1.09 8.21
C TYR A 44 5.54 -2.47 8.45
N LEU A 45 5.15 -3.14 9.54
CA LEU A 45 5.59 -4.50 9.82
C LEU A 45 5.12 -5.49 8.75
N LYS A 46 3.91 -5.33 8.21
CA LYS A 46 3.43 -6.13 7.08
C LYS A 46 4.26 -5.86 5.82
N ALA A 47 4.63 -4.61 5.54
CA ALA A 47 5.49 -4.27 4.41
C ALA A 47 6.87 -4.92 4.53
N LEU A 48 7.48 -4.88 5.71
CA LEU A 48 8.78 -5.51 5.98
C LEU A 48 8.77 -7.04 5.87
N LYS A 49 7.61 -7.70 5.97
CA LYS A 49 7.48 -9.16 5.79
C LYS A 49 7.33 -9.57 4.33
N GLN A 50 6.94 -8.65 3.45
CA GLN A 50 6.73 -8.90 2.02
C GLN A 50 7.94 -8.47 1.16
N SER A 51 8.98 -7.91 1.78
CA SER A 51 10.22 -7.47 1.13
C SER A 51 11.19 -8.62 0.84
#